data_AF-A0A7C4D946-F1
#
_entry.id   AF-A0A7C4D946-F1
#
_cell.length_a   1.000
_cell.length_b   1.000
_cell.length_c   1.000
_cell.angle_alpha   90.00
_cell.angle_beta   90.00
_cell.angle_gamma   90.00
#
_symmetry.space_group_name_H-M   'P 1'
#
loop_
_entity.id
_entity.type
_entity.pdbx_description
1 polymer ?
#
loop_
_entity_poly.entity_id
_entity_poly.type
_entity_poly.pdbx_seq_one_letter_code
_entity_poly.pdbx_strand_id
1 'polypeptide(L)'
;MSLTESQKKVLEKLERQVQDLTESLNRKNEELEKKENMLRALEEALNMERKAKEDALRRGEELVKQLSEKIREIDEKNDAIRRLEEKVRALDAKLKELSQWDEKRVEELRRKAEELKKFELVIAEKDTEIKKLEEELKFVKKREERLKGILERDLRFRVFLILQESGKRSINELSKSLGLAVVQLKTILSELRSMGLIELNGENVSAVFE
;
A
#
# COMPACT_ATOMS: atom_id res chain seq x y z
N MET A 1 -44.81 -56.93 -122.02
CA MET A 1 -45.82 -55.86 -122.10
C MET A 1 -45.11 -54.54 -121.86
N SER A 2 -45.14 -53.61 -122.81
CA SER A 2 -44.43 -52.33 -122.71
C SER A 2 -45.32 -51.30 -122.03
N LEU A 3 -44.77 -50.57 -121.05
CA LEU A 3 -45.44 -49.45 -120.38
C LEU A 3 -45.87 -48.39 -121.40
N THR A 4 -47.09 -47.87 -121.29
CA THR A 4 -47.55 -46.75 -122.11
C THR A 4 -46.77 -45.48 -121.76
N GLU A 5 -46.63 -44.56 -122.71
CA GLU A 5 -45.80 -43.35 -122.53
C GLU A 5 -46.30 -42.44 -121.39
N SER A 6 -47.59 -42.50 -121.07
CA SER A 6 -48.18 -41.86 -119.89
C SER A 6 -47.77 -42.54 -118.58
N GLN A 7 -47.66 -43.87 -118.53
CA GLN A 7 -47.19 -44.60 -117.36
C GLN A 7 -45.71 -44.34 -117.07
N LYS A 8 -44.87 -44.21 -118.11
CA LYS A 8 -43.45 -43.84 -117.97
C LYS A 8 -43.27 -42.46 -117.36
N LYS A 9 -44.03 -41.46 -117.82
CA LYS A 9 -43.99 -40.09 -117.25
C LYS A 9 -44.45 -40.02 -115.79
N VAL A 10 -45.43 -40.84 -115.40
CA VAL A 10 -45.87 -40.93 -113.99
C VAL A 10 -44.79 -41.58 -113.12
N LEU A 11 -44.15 -42.65 -113.60
CA LEU A 11 -43.02 -43.29 -112.95
C LEU A 11 -41.84 -42.32 -112.74
N GLU A 12 -41.42 -41.60 -113.77
CA GLU A 12 -40.35 -40.59 -113.67
C GLU A 12 -40.68 -39.48 -112.65
N LYS A 13 -41.95 -39.05 -112.57
CA LYS A 13 -42.38 -38.05 -111.59
C LYS A 13 -42.34 -38.60 -110.17
N LEU A 14 -42.76 -39.85 -109.97
CA LEU A 14 -42.69 -40.53 -108.68
C LEU A 14 -41.24 -40.78 -108.25
N GLU A 15 -40.36 -41.17 -109.17
CA GLU A 15 -38.92 -41.35 -108.90
C GLU A 15 -38.27 -40.04 -108.43
N ARG A 16 -38.57 -38.90 -109.10
CA ARG A 16 -38.09 -37.59 -108.64
C ARG A 16 -38.63 -37.21 -107.26
N GLN A 17 -39.91 -37.47 -107.00
CA GLN A 17 -40.49 -37.23 -105.68
C GLN A 17 -39.86 -38.09 -104.59
N VAL A 18 -39.58 -39.37 -104.88
CA VAL A 18 -38.86 -40.26 -103.96
C VAL A 18 -37.45 -39.71 -103.70
N GLN A 19 -36.73 -39.29 -104.75
CA GLN A 19 -35.40 -38.70 -104.62
C GLN A 19 -35.41 -37.42 -103.77
N ASP A 20 -36.31 -36.47 -104.05
CA ASP A 20 -36.45 -35.22 -103.29
C ASP A 20 -36.79 -35.50 -101.81
N LEU A 21 -37.65 -36.49 -101.55
CA LEU A 21 -38.00 -36.91 -100.19
C LEU A 21 -36.82 -37.59 -99.48
N THR A 22 -36.04 -38.41 -100.18
CA THR A 22 -34.83 -39.03 -99.63
C THR A 22 -33.78 -37.98 -99.28
N GLU A 23 -33.54 -37.00 -100.16
CA GLU A 23 -32.62 -35.89 -99.88
C GLU A 23 -33.09 -35.04 -98.70
N SER A 24 -34.40 -34.74 -98.62
CA SER A 24 -35.00 -34.02 -97.49
C SER A 24 -34.89 -34.79 -96.17
N LEU A 25 -35.13 -36.11 -96.21
CA LEU A 25 -34.98 -36.99 -95.05
C LEU A 25 -33.52 -37.04 -94.58
N ASN A 26 -32.56 -37.16 -95.50
CA ASN A 26 -31.14 -37.14 -95.17
C ASN A 26 -30.71 -35.83 -94.51
N ARG A 27 -31.14 -34.67 -95.05
CA ARG A 27 -30.87 -33.37 -94.43
C ARG A 27 -31.46 -33.26 -93.02
N LYS A 28 -32.69 -33.75 -92.82
CA LYS A 28 -33.30 -33.77 -91.49
C LYS A 28 -32.59 -34.71 -90.52
N ASN A 29 -32.09 -35.85 -90.98
CA ASN A 29 -31.28 -36.75 -90.17
C ASN A 29 -29.96 -36.09 -89.75
N GLU A 30 -29.26 -35.43 -90.67
CA GLU A 30 -28.03 -34.67 -90.33
C GLU A 30 -28.32 -33.53 -89.34
N GLU A 31 -29.44 -32.82 -89.48
CA GLU A 31 -29.87 -31.79 -88.52
C GLU A 31 -30.20 -32.39 -87.14
N LEU A 32 -30.84 -33.55 -87.10
CA LEU A 32 -31.14 -34.28 -85.87
C LEU A 32 -29.85 -34.72 -85.16
N GLU A 33 -28.91 -35.32 -85.88
CA GLU A 33 -27.61 -35.71 -85.31
C GLU A 33 -26.84 -34.52 -84.75
N LYS A 34 -26.84 -33.36 -85.44
CA LYS A 34 -26.23 -32.12 -84.93
C LYS A 34 -26.91 -31.64 -83.64
N LYS A 35 -28.24 -31.68 -83.59
CA LYS A 35 -29.00 -31.29 -82.39
C LYS A 35 -28.78 -32.26 -81.23
N GLU A 36 -28.71 -33.56 -81.47
CA GLU A 36 -28.39 -34.56 -80.44
C GLU A 36 -27.00 -34.35 -79.85
N ASN A 37 -25.99 -34.09 -80.69
CA ASN A 37 -24.64 -33.78 -80.22
C ASN A 37 -24.61 -32.48 -79.41
N MET A 38 -25.34 -31.46 -79.83
CA MET A 38 -25.46 -30.19 -79.09
C MET A 38 -26.16 -30.38 -77.73
N LEU A 39 -27.21 -31.21 -77.68
CA LEU A 39 -27.90 -31.54 -76.43
C LEU A 39 -26.96 -32.25 -75.44
N ARG A 40 -26.19 -33.25 -75.91
CA ARG A 40 -25.20 -33.93 -75.07
C ARG A 40 -24.16 -32.96 -74.50
N ALA A 41 -23.62 -32.06 -75.34
CA ALA A 41 -22.67 -31.05 -74.88
C ALA A 41 -23.28 -30.07 -73.85
N LEU A 42 -24.54 -29.68 -74.03
CA LEU A 42 -25.25 -28.83 -73.06
C LEU A 42 -25.52 -29.57 -71.75
N GLU A 43 -25.86 -30.87 -71.78
CA GLU A 43 -26.03 -31.69 -70.58
C GLU A 43 -24.73 -31.85 -69.80
N GLU A 44 -23.61 -32.06 -70.49
CA GLU A 44 -22.28 -32.10 -69.88
C GLU A 44 -21.92 -30.76 -69.23
N ALA A 45 -22.11 -29.64 -69.94
CA ALA A 45 -21.85 -28.30 -69.41
C ALA A 45 -22.73 -28.00 -68.18
N LEU A 46 -24.02 -28.37 -68.23
CA LEU A 46 -24.94 -28.20 -67.11
C LEU A 46 -24.50 -29.03 -65.88
N ASN A 47 -24.03 -30.25 -66.08
CA ASN A 47 -23.53 -31.10 -65.01
C ASN A 47 -22.23 -30.56 -64.39
N MET A 48 -21.32 -30.00 -65.22
CA MET A 48 -20.12 -29.33 -64.72
C MET A 48 -20.48 -28.09 -63.88
N GLU A 49 -21.40 -27.26 -64.36
CA GLU A 49 -21.86 -26.07 -63.64
C GLU A 49 -22.53 -26.42 -62.30
N ARG A 50 -23.35 -27.48 -62.28
CA ARG A 50 -23.97 -27.99 -61.04
C ARG A 50 -22.92 -28.42 -60.02
N LYS A 51 -21.90 -29.18 -60.44
CA LYS A 51 -20.79 -29.58 -59.56
C LYS A 51 -20.00 -28.38 -59.04
N ALA A 52 -19.68 -27.43 -59.92
CA ALA A 52 -18.97 -26.22 -59.52
C ALA A 52 -19.76 -25.40 -58.49
N LYS A 53 -21.08 -25.30 -58.67
CA LYS A 53 -21.99 -24.63 -57.72
C LYS A 53 -22.06 -25.35 -56.37
N GLU A 54 -22.14 -26.68 -56.36
CA GLU A 54 -22.12 -27.48 -55.13
C GLU A 54 -20.81 -27.31 -54.36
N ASP A 55 -19.67 -27.35 -55.06
CA ASP A 55 -18.36 -27.12 -54.44
C ASP A 55 -18.22 -25.70 -53.89
N ALA A 56 -18.72 -24.69 -54.62
CA ALA A 56 -18.74 -23.31 -54.15
C ALA A 56 -19.61 -23.16 -52.89
N LEU A 57 -20.78 -23.81 -52.85
CA LEU A 57 -21.67 -23.81 -51.69
C LEU A 57 -20.97 -24.43 -50.46
N ARG A 58 -20.33 -25.60 -50.62
CA ARG A 58 -19.58 -26.25 -49.54
C ARG A 58 -18.45 -25.38 -48.99
N ARG A 59 -17.69 -24.72 -49.87
CA ARG A 59 -16.65 -23.77 -49.45
C ARG A 59 -17.24 -22.58 -48.71
N GLY A 60 -18.38 -22.06 -49.16
CA GLY A 60 -19.11 -20.98 -48.49
C GLY A 60 -19.54 -21.38 -47.09
N GLU A 61 -20.13 -22.56 -46.92
CA GLU A 61 -20.53 -23.09 -45.61
C GLU A 61 -19.35 -23.26 -44.65
N GLU A 62 -18.22 -23.75 -45.15
CA GLU A 62 -17.00 -23.90 -44.36
C GLU A 62 -16.45 -22.54 -43.90
N LEU A 63 -16.42 -21.54 -44.79
CA LEU A 63 -16.02 -20.18 -44.43
C LEU A 63 -16.96 -19.56 -43.38
N VAL A 64 -18.27 -19.79 -43.48
CA VAL A 64 -19.25 -19.30 -42.48
C VAL A 64 -18.98 -19.93 -41.11
N LYS A 65 -18.66 -21.23 -41.06
CA LYS A 65 -18.29 -21.90 -39.81
C LYS A 65 -17.03 -21.29 -39.20
N GLN A 66 -15.96 -21.14 -39.98
CA GLN A 66 -14.70 -20.55 -39.52
C GLN A 66 -14.88 -19.11 -39.03
N LEU A 67 -15.70 -18.30 -39.72
CA LEU A 67 -16.01 -16.95 -39.28
C LEU A 67 -16.81 -16.94 -37.97
N SER A 68 -17.75 -17.86 -37.82
CA SER A 68 -18.54 -17.99 -36.58
C SER A 68 -17.66 -18.36 -35.38
N GLU A 69 -16.68 -19.25 -35.57
CA GLU A 69 -15.70 -19.60 -34.54
C GLU A 69 -14.83 -18.40 -34.17
N LYS A 70 -14.31 -17.66 -35.17
CA LYS A 70 -13.53 -16.43 -34.91
C LYS A 70 -14.31 -15.36 -34.17
N ILE A 71 -15.62 -15.22 -34.45
CA ILE A 71 -16.48 -14.28 -33.71
C ILE A 71 -16.54 -14.69 -32.23
N ARG A 72 -16.74 -15.99 -31.93
CA ARG A 72 -16.73 -16.48 -30.54
C ARG A 72 -15.40 -16.22 -29.84
N GLU A 73 -14.28 -16.47 -30.51
CA GLU A 73 -12.96 -16.17 -29.95
C GLU A 73 -12.76 -14.68 -29.66
N ILE A 74 -13.29 -13.80 -30.51
CA ILE A 74 -13.24 -12.34 -30.30
C ILE A 74 -14.08 -11.97 -29.08
N ASP A 75 -15.27 -12.53 -28.92
CA ASP A 75 -16.14 -12.27 -27.77
C ASP A 75 -15.47 -12.71 -26.46
N GLU A 76 -14.86 -13.89 -26.43
CA GLU A 76 -14.10 -14.38 -25.26
C GLU A 76 -12.92 -13.46 -24.91
N LYS A 77 -12.19 -12.97 -25.92
CA LYS A 77 -11.10 -12.01 -25.72
C LYS A 77 -11.60 -10.67 -25.20
N ASN A 78 -12.74 -10.19 -25.69
CA ASN A 78 -13.36 -8.94 -25.21
C ASN A 78 -13.78 -9.05 -23.74
N ASP A 79 -14.34 -10.19 -23.34
CA ASP A 79 -14.67 -10.43 -21.92
C ASP A 79 -13.41 -10.52 -21.05
N ALA A 80 -12.33 -11.13 -21.54
CA ALA A 80 -11.05 -11.14 -20.85
C ALA A 80 -10.48 -9.72 -20.68
N ILE A 81 -10.58 -8.87 -21.72
CA ILE A 81 -10.18 -7.46 -21.67
C ILE A 81 -10.98 -6.71 -20.61
N ARG A 82 -12.31 -6.85 -20.58
CA ARG A 82 -13.16 -6.18 -19.57
C ARG A 82 -12.77 -6.56 -18.15
N ARG A 83 -12.51 -7.85 -17.88
CA ARG A 83 -12.04 -8.31 -16.56
C ARG A 83 -10.68 -7.74 -16.19
N LEU A 84 -9.79 -7.56 -17.17
CA LEU A 84 -8.50 -6.91 -16.93
C LEU A 84 -8.67 -5.42 -16.62
N GLU A 85 -9.53 -4.71 -17.35
CA GLU A 85 -9.85 -3.30 -17.08
C GLU A 85 -10.42 -3.09 -15.67
N GLU A 86 -11.30 -3.98 -15.22
CA GLU A 86 -11.82 -3.96 -13.84
C GLU A 86 -10.70 -4.17 -12.80
N LYS A 87 -9.78 -5.10 -13.04
CA LYS A 87 -8.61 -5.31 -12.18
C LYS A 87 -7.71 -4.07 -12.14
N VAL A 88 -7.47 -3.42 -13.28
CA VAL A 88 -6.69 -2.18 -13.33
C VAL A 88 -7.38 -1.09 -12.51
N ARG A 89 -8.69 -0.88 -12.67
CA ARG A 89 -9.44 0.11 -11.87
C ARG A 89 -9.38 -0.18 -10.37
N ALA A 90 -9.45 -1.45 -9.98
CA ALA A 90 -9.34 -1.84 -8.57
C ALA A 90 -7.92 -1.59 -8.00
N LEU A 91 -6.87 -1.83 -8.80
CA LEU A 91 -5.50 -1.53 -8.41
C LEU A 91 -5.25 -0.02 -8.30
N ASP A 92 -5.77 0.77 -9.24
CA ASP A 92 -5.67 2.24 -9.19
C ASP A 92 -6.36 2.81 -7.94
N ALA A 93 -7.52 2.27 -7.55
CA ALA A 93 -8.20 2.67 -6.32
C ALA A 93 -7.33 2.39 -5.08
N LYS A 94 -6.76 1.18 -4.98
CA LYS A 94 -5.85 0.82 -3.88
C LYS A 94 -4.59 1.69 -3.84
N LEU A 95 -4.05 2.05 -5.00
CA LEU A 95 -2.86 2.91 -5.09
C LEU A 95 -3.17 4.33 -4.57
N LYS A 96 -4.34 4.87 -4.87
CA LYS A 96 -4.81 6.15 -4.32
C LYS A 96 -4.99 6.09 -2.81
N GLU A 97 -5.59 5.01 -2.29
CA GLU A 97 -5.74 4.81 -0.84
C GLU A 97 -4.39 4.75 -0.12
N LEU A 98 -3.44 3.98 -0.67
CA LEU A 98 -2.08 3.89 -0.13
C LEU A 98 -1.36 5.24 -0.15
N SER A 99 -1.47 5.99 -1.25
CA SER A 99 -0.86 7.32 -1.37
C SER A 99 -1.40 8.29 -0.32
N GLN A 100 -2.71 8.29 -0.07
CA GLN A 100 -3.32 9.11 0.98
C GLN A 100 -2.89 8.67 2.39
N TRP A 101 -2.71 7.37 2.61
CA TRP A 101 -2.21 6.86 3.87
C TRP A 101 -0.76 7.27 4.13
N ASP A 102 0.10 7.17 3.10
CA ASP A 102 1.50 7.61 3.16
C ASP A 102 1.60 9.11 3.42
N GLU A 103 0.82 9.94 2.74
CA GLU A 103 0.76 11.39 2.97
C GLU A 103 0.40 11.73 4.42
N LYS A 104 -0.62 11.07 4.98
CA LYS A 104 -1.01 11.24 6.39
C LYS A 104 0.11 10.81 7.33
N ARG A 105 0.82 9.71 7.00
CA ARG A 105 1.90 9.20 7.83
C ARG A 105 3.12 10.13 7.83
N VAL A 106 3.45 10.71 6.68
CA VAL A 106 4.51 11.73 6.55
C VAL A 106 4.17 12.95 7.40
N GLU A 107 2.93 13.44 7.35
CA GLU A 107 2.49 14.58 8.15
C GLU A 107 2.53 14.28 9.67
N GLU A 108 2.13 13.08 10.10
CA GLU A 108 2.25 12.67 11.51
C GLU A 108 3.71 12.62 11.97
N LEU A 109 4.61 12.06 11.15
CA LEU A 109 6.05 12.01 11.45
C LEU A 109 6.65 13.41 11.53
N ARG A 110 6.23 14.32 10.65
CA ARG A 110 6.67 15.72 10.67
C ARG A 110 6.27 16.41 11.98
N ARG A 111 5.02 16.26 12.43
CA ARG A 111 4.55 16.81 13.71
C ARG A 111 5.32 16.26 14.89
N LYS A 112 5.56 14.94 14.93
CA LYS A 112 6.37 14.32 15.98
C LYS A 112 7.81 14.83 15.99
N ALA A 113 8.41 15.04 14.81
CA ALA A 113 9.75 15.62 14.71
C ALA A 113 9.79 17.07 15.23
N GLU A 114 8.76 17.86 14.97
CA GLU A 114 8.63 19.22 15.51
C GLU A 114 8.43 19.21 17.04
N GLU A 115 7.64 18.29 17.59
CA GLU A 115 7.50 18.10 19.04
C GLU A 115 8.80 17.66 19.70
N LEU A 116 9.54 16.73 19.10
CA LEU A 116 10.85 16.31 19.61
C LEU A 116 11.83 17.48 19.69
N LYS A 117 11.89 18.34 18.67
CA LYS A 117 12.71 19.56 18.71
C LYS A 117 12.32 20.50 19.86
N LYS A 118 11.02 20.63 20.16
CA LYS A 118 10.58 21.43 21.31
C LYS A 118 11.04 20.80 22.62
N PHE A 119 10.93 19.49 22.78
CA PHE A 119 11.44 18.80 23.97
C PHE A 119 12.96 18.92 24.12
N GLU A 120 13.73 18.82 23.03
CA GLU A 120 15.18 19.03 23.04
C GLU A 120 15.55 20.42 23.57
N LEU A 121 14.83 21.47 23.14
CA LEU A 121 15.03 22.83 23.65
C LEU A 121 14.72 22.94 25.15
N VAL A 122 13.60 22.38 25.60
CA VAL A 122 13.21 22.39 27.02
C VAL A 122 14.23 21.64 27.88
N ILE A 123 14.74 20.50 27.40
CA ILE A 123 15.79 19.74 28.09
C ILE A 123 17.06 20.59 28.20
N ALA A 124 17.49 21.22 27.11
CA ALA A 124 18.67 22.08 27.12
C ALA A 124 18.52 23.26 28.10
N GLU A 125 17.35 23.90 28.15
CA GLU A 125 17.04 24.94 29.14
C GLU A 125 17.15 24.40 30.57
N LYS A 126 16.54 23.24 30.85
CA LYS A 126 16.59 22.62 32.19
C LYS A 126 17.99 22.21 32.59
N ASP A 127 18.80 21.71 31.66
CA ASP A 127 20.21 21.39 31.93
C ASP A 127 21.01 22.65 32.31
N THR A 128 20.74 23.80 31.70
CA THR A 128 21.39 25.06 32.09
C THR A 128 20.94 25.55 33.46
N GLU A 129 19.66 25.35 33.80
CA GLU A 129 19.10 25.71 35.11
C GLU A 129 19.69 24.82 36.22
N ILE A 130 19.79 23.51 35.99
CA ILE A 130 20.42 22.56 36.91
C ILE A 130 21.86 22.97 37.19
N LYS A 131 22.66 23.26 36.16
CA LYS A 131 24.06 23.70 36.34
C LYS A 131 24.17 24.95 37.21
N LYS A 132 23.29 25.94 37.02
CA LYS A 132 23.27 27.15 37.87
C LYS A 132 22.95 26.81 39.33
N LEU A 133 21.94 25.98 39.57
CA LEU A 133 21.56 25.56 40.91
C LEU A 133 22.67 24.74 41.59
N GLU A 134 23.38 23.90 40.86
CA GLU A 134 24.54 23.16 41.36
C GLU A 134 25.68 24.10 41.79
N GLU A 135 25.95 25.15 41.02
CA GLU A 135 26.94 26.18 41.36
C GLU A 135 26.53 26.98 42.61
N GLU A 136 25.27 27.40 42.69
CA GLU A 136 24.70 28.10 43.86
C GLU A 136 24.78 27.22 45.11
N LEU A 137 24.40 25.95 45.01
CA LEU A 137 24.48 24.98 46.11
C LEU A 137 25.92 24.82 46.59
N LYS A 138 26.88 24.72 45.67
CA LYS A 138 28.30 24.64 46.02
C LYS A 138 28.79 25.89 46.74
N PHE A 139 28.32 27.07 46.34
CA PHE A 139 28.64 28.32 47.01
C PHE A 139 28.05 28.38 48.43
N VAL A 140 26.78 28.01 48.59
CA VAL A 140 26.11 27.97 49.89
C VAL A 140 26.81 26.99 50.84
N LYS A 141 27.13 25.77 50.38
CA LYS A 141 27.87 24.78 51.19
C LYS A 141 29.22 25.32 51.67
N LYS A 142 30.01 25.96 50.80
CA LYS A 142 31.27 26.59 51.21
C LYS A 142 31.08 27.68 52.25
N ARG A 143 30.03 28.50 52.11
CA ARG A 143 29.70 29.55 53.07
C ARG A 143 29.28 28.96 54.41
N GLU A 144 28.47 27.90 54.40
CA GLU A 144 28.07 27.16 55.59
C GLU A 144 29.28 26.56 56.31
N GLU A 145 30.18 25.86 55.60
CA GLU A 145 31.41 25.30 56.18
C GLU A 145 32.27 26.39 56.84
N ARG A 146 32.41 27.55 56.19
CA ARG A 146 33.13 28.70 56.76
C ARG A 146 32.46 29.22 58.03
N LEU A 147 31.13 29.35 58.03
CA LEU A 147 30.37 29.78 59.20
C LEU A 147 30.47 28.76 60.33
N LYS A 148 30.34 27.47 60.03
CA LYS A 148 30.52 26.38 61.00
C LYS A 148 31.90 26.45 61.65
N GLY A 149 32.98 26.62 60.88
CA GLY A 149 34.33 26.76 61.43
C GLY A 149 34.55 28.02 62.29
N ILE A 150 33.82 29.11 62.04
CA ILE A 150 33.85 30.30 62.91
C ILE A 150 33.06 30.03 64.19
N LEU A 151 31.85 29.49 64.07
CA LEU A 151 30.95 29.25 65.18
C LEU A 151 31.47 28.14 66.10
N GLU A 152 32.09 27.10 65.57
CA GLU A 152 32.80 26.07 66.35
C GLU A 152 33.89 26.66 67.24
N ARG A 153 34.36 27.89 67.03
CA ARG A 153 35.31 28.53 67.98
C ARG A 153 34.59 29.06 69.22
N ASP A 154 33.31 29.43 69.12
CA ASP A 154 32.47 29.87 70.24
C ASP A 154 32.04 28.67 71.09
N LEU A 155 32.36 28.72 72.38
CA LEU A 155 32.04 27.67 73.35
C LEU A 155 30.53 27.40 73.46
N ARG A 156 29.68 28.44 73.30
CA ARG A 156 28.22 28.30 73.32
C ARG A 156 27.73 27.48 72.13
N PHE A 157 28.28 27.76 70.95
CA PHE A 157 27.90 27.04 69.75
C PHE A 157 28.42 25.60 69.73
N ARG A 158 29.62 25.33 70.28
CA ARG A 158 30.08 23.93 70.47
C ARG A 158 29.13 23.13 71.37
N VAL A 159 28.69 23.73 72.47
CA VAL A 159 27.74 23.10 73.40
C VAL A 159 26.43 22.79 72.68
N PHE A 160 25.92 23.73 71.88
CA PHE A 160 24.74 23.54 71.05
C PHE A 160 24.93 22.45 69.98
N LEU A 161 26.03 22.44 69.24
CA LEU A 161 26.33 21.42 68.22
C LEU A 161 26.41 20.01 68.82
N ILE A 162 27.09 19.84 69.95
CA ILE A 162 27.17 18.54 70.65
C ILE A 162 25.76 18.06 71.02
N LEU A 163 24.91 18.96 71.53
CA LEU A 163 23.53 18.64 71.87
C LEU A 163 22.67 18.34 70.64
N GLN A 164 22.94 18.98 69.50
CA GLN A 164 22.25 18.71 68.24
C GLN A 164 22.65 17.36 67.65
N GLU A 165 23.94 17.02 67.62
CA GLU A 165 24.46 15.79 67.01
C GLU A 165 24.27 14.56 67.89
N SER A 166 24.34 14.70 69.22
CA SER A 166 24.26 13.58 70.16
C SER A 166 22.99 13.55 71.00
N GLY A 167 22.08 14.50 70.78
CA GLY A 167 20.80 14.59 71.48
C GLY A 167 20.91 14.96 72.95
N LYS A 168 19.94 14.51 73.74
CA LYS A 168 19.82 14.83 75.17
C LYS A 168 21.01 14.30 75.97
N ARG A 169 21.64 15.16 76.77
CA ARG A 169 22.77 14.81 77.65
C ARG A 169 22.67 15.44 79.03
N SER A 170 23.30 14.84 80.03
CA SER A 170 23.41 15.46 81.36
C SER A 170 24.46 16.57 81.39
N ILE A 171 24.27 17.56 82.27
CA ILE A 171 25.23 18.67 82.49
C ILE A 171 26.63 18.13 82.85
N ASN A 172 26.69 17.03 83.62
CA ASN A 172 27.97 16.42 84.01
C ASN A 172 28.67 15.71 82.85
N GLU A 173 27.94 15.07 81.95
CA GLU A 173 28.50 14.47 80.72
C GLU A 173 29.00 15.53 79.75
N LEU A 174 28.25 16.63 79.57
CA LEU A 174 28.69 17.77 78.76
C LEU A 174 29.94 18.44 79.34
N SER A 175 29.96 18.66 80.65
CA SER A 175 31.09 19.25 81.37
C SER A 175 32.38 18.45 81.13
N LYS A 176 32.31 17.12 81.26
CA LYS A 176 33.42 16.21 80.99
C LYS A 176 33.82 16.19 79.51
N SER A 177 32.84 16.18 78.60
CA SER A 177 33.09 16.12 77.15
C SER A 177 33.75 17.39 76.61
N LEU A 178 33.46 18.54 77.22
CA LEU A 178 33.97 19.85 76.82
C LEU A 178 35.19 20.32 77.63
N GLY A 179 35.54 19.61 78.71
CA GLY A 179 36.62 20.01 79.62
C GLY A 179 36.36 21.32 80.35
N LEU A 180 35.10 21.69 80.57
CA LEU A 180 34.69 22.94 81.21
C LEU A 180 34.32 22.72 82.66
N ALA A 181 34.51 23.72 83.52
CA ALA A 181 33.97 23.65 84.87
C ALA A 181 32.43 23.70 84.84
N VAL A 182 31.77 22.92 85.71
CA VAL A 182 30.28 22.84 85.76
C VAL A 182 29.64 24.22 85.92
N VAL A 183 30.27 25.13 86.66
CA VAL A 183 29.78 26.51 86.84
C VAL A 183 29.83 27.30 85.54
N GLN A 184 30.94 27.22 84.80
CA GLN A 184 31.09 27.88 83.50
C GLN A 184 30.10 27.30 82.48
N LEU A 185 29.92 25.98 82.47
CA LEU A 185 28.92 25.33 81.64
C LEU A 185 27.50 25.78 82.00
N LYS A 186 27.15 25.92 83.27
CA LYS A 186 25.82 26.42 83.69
C LYS A 186 25.56 27.86 83.21
N THR A 187 26.56 28.74 83.22
CA THR A 187 26.42 30.10 82.66
C THR A 187 26.14 30.04 81.16
N ILE A 188 26.93 29.25 80.42
CA ILE A 188 26.76 29.03 78.98
C ILE A 188 25.37 28.44 78.66
N LEU A 189 24.92 27.46 79.43
CA LEU A 189 23.60 26.85 79.27
C LEU A 189 22.46 27.83 79.60
N SER A 190 22.64 28.73 80.58
CA SER A 190 21.64 29.77 80.86
C SER A 190 21.52 30.76 79.71
N GLU A 191 22.64 31.13 79.08
CA GLU A 191 22.65 32.00 77.89
C GLU A 191 22.04 31.30 76.67
N LEU A 192 22.38 30.05 76.41
CA LEU A 192 21.79 29.27 75.31
C LEU A 192 20.27 29.07 75.50
N ARG A 193 19.82 28.91 76.75
CA ARG A 193 18.40 28.82 77.08
C ARG A 193 17.69 30.16 76.88
N SER A 194 18.30 31.29 77.24
CA SER A 194 17.70 32.61 77.02
C SER A 194 17.63 32.98 75.54
N MET A 195 18.51 32.42 74.72
CA MET A 195 18.46 32.49 73.25
C MET A 195 17.45 31.52 72.63
N GLY A 196 16.80 30.66 73.42
CA GLY A 196 15.81 29.68 72.94
C GLY A 196 16.41 28.48 72.18
N LEU A 197 17.73 28.27 72.26
CA LEU A 197 18.41 27.22 71.49
C LEU A 197 18.40 25.85 72.19
N ILE A 198 18.21 25.82 73.50
CA ILE A 198 18.22 24.59 74.30
C ILE A 198 17.12 24.58 75.35
N GLU A 199 16.70 23.38 75.73
CA GLU A 199 15.82 23.13 76.87
C GLU A 199 16.56 22.48 78.02
N LEU A 200 16.24 22.92 79.24
CA LEU A 200 16.78 22.37 80.48
C LEU A 200 15.66 21.65 81.24
N ASN A 201 15.80 20.34 81.35
CA ASN A 201 14.88 19.45 82.07
C ASN A 201 15.62 18.80 83.24
N GLY A 202 15.76 19.54 84.34
CA GLY A 202 16.56 19.15 85.51
C GLY A 202 18.06 19.19 85.20
N GLU A 203 18.76 18.08 85.40
CA GLU A 203 20.19 17.94 85.04
C GLU A 203 20.42 17.61 83.56
N ASN A 204 19.36 17.43 82.78
CA ASN A 204 19.47 17.10 81.37
C ASN A 204 19.22 18.32 80.48
N VAL A 205 19.99 18.37 79.40
CA VAL A 205 19.95 19.41 78.38
C VAL A 205 19.70 18.77 77.02
N SER A 206 18.86 19.40 76.20
CA SER A 206 18.65 19.02 74.79
C SER A 206 18.59 20.27 73.91
N ALA A 207 19.02 20.15 72.66
CA ALA A 207 18.77 21.19 71.66
C ALA A 207 17.28 21.26 71.33
N VAL A 208 16.77 22.45 71.04
CA VAL A 208 15.41 22.65 70.50
C VAL A 208 15.48 22.40 68.99
N PHE A 209 14.64 21.49 68.48
CA PHE A 209 14.51 21.22 67.06
C PHE A 209 13.24 21.90 66.55
N GLU A 210 13.36 22.75 65.52
CA GLU A 210 12.25 23.04 64.58
C GLU A 210 12.31 22.05 63.41
#